data_AF-A0A7V9DDR8-F1
#
_entry.id   AF-A0A7V9DDR8-F1
#
_cell.length_a   1.000
_cell.length_b   1.000
_cell.length_c   1.000
_cell.angle_alpha   90.00
_cell.angle_beta   90.00
_cell.angle_gamma   90.00
#
_symmetry.space_group_name_H-M   'P 1'
#
loop_
_entity.id
_entity.type
_entity.pdbx_description
1 polymer ?
#
loop_
_entity_poly.entity_id
_entity_poly.type
_entity_poly.pdbx_seq_one_letter_code
_entity_poly.pdbx_strand_id
1 'polypeptide(L)'
;MTDSTAAQGVAKQHKSEVTAGERFEFGKNWTAFLEHLDDDRIERAEESLRQMLDVADLEGKTFLDIGSGSGLFSLAARRLGARTVSFD
;
A
#
# COMPACT_ATOMS: atom_id res chain seq x y z
N MET A 1 17.74 -12.47 -30.61
CA MET A 1 18.66 -13.02 -29.58
C MET A 1 19.22 -11.83 -28.81
N THR A 2 18.40 -11.20 -27.97
CA THR A 2 18.74 -9.96 -27.28
C THR A 2 18.36 -10.07 -25.80
N ASP A 3 19.31 -9.66 -24.97
CA ASP A 3 19.09 -8.94 -23.72
C ASP A 3 18.79 -9.70 -22.42
N SER A 4 19.55 -10.77 -22.14
CA SER A 4 19.55 -11.40 -20.80
C SER A 4 20.45 -10.66 -19.79
N THR A 5 21.44 -9.89 -20.26
CA THR A 5 22.46 -9.26 -19.40
C THR A 5 21.98 -7.95 -18.77
N ALA A 6 21.18 -7.13 -19.46
CA ALA A 6 20.68 -5.85 -18.91
C ALA A 6 19.69 -6.05 -17.75
N ALA A 7 18.81 -7.06 -17.85
CA ALA A 7 17.86 -7.39 -16.79
C ALA A 7 18.54 -7.81 -15.48
N GLN A 8 19.68 -8.50 -15.56
CA GLN A 8 20.47 -8.89 -14.38
C GLN A 8 21.15 -7.68 -13.70
N GLY A 9 21.55 -6.67 -14.47
CA GLY A 9 22.11 -5.43 -13.94
C GLY A 9 21.10 -4.63 -13.11
N VAL A 10 19.88 -4.49 -13.62
CA VAL A 10 18.79 -3.76 -12.94
C VAL A 10 18.39 -4.45 -11.64
N ALA A 11 18.22 -5.78 -11.64
CA ALA A 11 17.86 -6.53 -10.44
C ALA A 11 18.96 -6.48 -9.35
N LYS A 12 20.23 -6.48 -9.76
CA LYS A 12 21.36 -6.40 -8.83
C LYS A 12 21.46 -5.01 -8.19
N GLN A 13 21.20 -3.96 -8.96
CA GLN A 13 21.13 -2.58 -8.48
C GLN A 13 19.96 -2.36 -7.51
N HIS A 14 18.77 -2.88 -7.84
CA HIS A 14 17.60 -2.82 -6.96
C HIS A 14 17.88 -3.45 -5.58
N LYS A 15 18.53 -4.62 -5.56
CA LYS A 15 18.87 -5.31 -4.30
C LYS A 15 19.87 -4.52 -3.46
N SER A 16 20.86 -3.87 -4.08
CA SER A 16 21.80 -3.02 -3.34
C SER A 16 21.13 -1.78 -2.74
N GLU A 17 20.25 -1.11 -3.50
CA GLU A 17 19.52 0.07 -3.03
C GLU A 17 18.56 -0.28 -1.87
N VAL A 18 17.91 -1.45 -1.94
CA VAL A 18 17.10 -1.98 -0.83
C VAL A 18 17.94 -2.23 0.42
N THR A 19 19.10 -2.88 0.25
CA THR A 19 19.98 -3.20 1.39
C THR A 19 20.59 -1.94 2.01
N ALA A 20 20.83 -0.91 1.19
CA ALA A 20 21.31 0.40 1.62
C ALA A 20 20.21 1.27 2.25
N GLY A 21 18.94 0.84 2.21
CA GLY A 21 17.79 1.62 2.70
C GLY A 21 17.38 2.78 1.80
N GLU A 22 17.93 2.86 0.59
CA GLU A 22 17.59 3.87 -0.42
C GLU A 22 16.27 3.53 -1.13
N ARG A 23 15.85 2.26 -1.08
CA ARG A 23 14.57 1.77 -1.56
C ARG A 23 13.93 0.81 -0.56
N PHE A 24 12.61 0.78 -0.51
CA PHE A 24 11.86 -0.18 0.30
C PHE A 24 11.39 -1.34 -0.59
N GLU A 25 11.42 -2.56 -0.05
CA GLU A 25 10.81 -3.69 -0.76
C GLU A 25 9.28 -3.57 -0.73
N PHE A 26 8.65 -3.72 -1.89
CA PHE A 26 7.20 -3.84 -2.04
C PHE A 26 6.64 -4.84 -1.02
N GLY A 27 5.58 -4.46 -0.32
CA GLY A 27 4.85 -5.33 0.58
C GLY A 27 5.57 -5.84 1.84
N LYS A 28 6.87 -5.58 2.04
CA LYS A 28 7.66 -6.34 3.03
C LYS A 28 7.69 -5.78 4.44
N ASN A 29 7.23 -4.54 4.64
CA ASN A 29 7.12 -3.96 5.97
C ASN A 29 5.71 -4.05 6.58
N TRP A 30 4.89 -4.98 6.10
CA TRP A 30 3.55 -5.22 6.66
C TRP A 30 3.65 -5.74 8.09
N THR A 31 4.62 -6.61 8.40
CA THR A 31 4.82 -7.12 9.76
C THR A 31 5.16 -6.00 10.75
N ALA A 32 6.09 -5.11 10.40
CA ALA A 32 6.45 -3.97 11.24
C ALA A 32 5.30 -2.95 11.34
N PHE A 33 4.48 -2.82 10.29
CA PHE A 33 3.29 -1.98 10.36
C PHE A 33 2.23 -2.55 11.32
N LEU A 34 2.03 -3.88 11.31
CA LEU A 34 1.09 -4.56 12.20
C LEU A 34 1.46 -4.41 13.69
N GLU A 35 2.74 -4.31 14.02
CA GLU A 35 3.21 -4.04 15.39
C GLU A 35 2.73 -2.69 15.94
N HIS A 36 2.32 -1.77 15.06
CA HIS A 36 1.89 -0.42 15.42
C HIS A 36 0.50 -0.08 14.90
N LEU A 37 -0.25 -1.06 14.41
CA LEU A 37 -1.62 -0.84 13.96
C LEU A 37 -2.56 -0.85 15.17
N ASP A 38 -3.16 0.30 15.43
CA ASP A 38 -4.18 0.52 16.46
C ASP A 38 -5.45 1.10 15.83
N ASP A 39 -6.56 1.09 16.59
CA ASP A 39 -7.83 1.62 16.12
C ASP A 39 -7.73 3.12 15.79
N ASP A 40 -6.97 3.91 16.57
CA ASP A 40 -6.74 5.34 16.33
C ASP A 40 -6.11 5.62 14.94
N ARG A 41 -5.18 4.79 14.48
CA ARG A 41 -4.60 4.90 13.13
C ARG A 41 -5.61 4.54 12.05
N ILE A 42 -6.45 3.53 12.29
CA ILE A 42 -7.47 3.12 11.34
C ILE A 42 -8.53 4.21 11.21
N GLU A 43 -9.02 4.75 12.32
CA GLU A 43 -10.00 5.85 12.35
C GLU A 43 -9.48 7.10 11.63
N ARG A 44 -8.21 7.46 11.84
CA ARG A 44 -7.59 8.58 11.11
C ARG A 44 -7.51 8.33 9.60
N ALA A 45 -7.24 7.09 9.18
CA ALA A 45 -7.22 6.73 7.77
C ALA A 45 -8.64 6.78 7.15
N GLU A 46 -9.65 6.32 7.87
CA GLU A 46 -11.06 6.46 7.46
C GLU A 46 -11.45 7.92 7.31
N GLU A 47 -11.15 8.75 8.31
CA GLU A 47 -11.46 10.18 8.30
C GLU A 47 -10.73 10.91 7.15
N SER A 48 -9.48 10.56 6.91
CA SER A 48 -8.72 11.08 5.76
C SER A 48 -9.39 10.73 4.43
N LEU A 49 -9.95 9.52 4.27
CA LEU A 49 -10.67 9.14 3.05
C LEU A 49 -11.99 9.92 2.92
N ARG A 50 -12.76 10.05 4.01
CA ARG A 50 -14.00 10.83 4.02
C ARG A 50 -13.75 12.28 3.59
N GLN A 51 -12.73 12.92 4.16
CA GLN A 51 -12.38 14.30 3.86
C GLN A 51 -11.84 14.48 2.44
N MET A 52 -10.96 13.58 1.99
CA MET A 52 -10.36 13.69 0.65
C MET A 52 -11.41 13.50 -0.45
N LEU A 53 -12.35 12.58 -0.25
CA LEU A 53 -13.38 12.24 -1.23
C LEU A 53 -14.66 13.05 -1.06
N ASP A 54 -14.78 13.83 0.02
CA ASP A 54 -15.97 14.58 0.44
C ASP A 54 -17.23 13.69 0.53
N VAL A 55 -17.10 12.60 1.28
CA VAL A 55 -18.16 11.59 1.48
C VAL A 55 -18.27 11.17 2.94
N ALA A 56 -19.46 10.75 3.36
CA ALA A 56 -19.67 10.15 4.67
C ALA A 56 -19.18 8.69 4.73
N ASP A 57 -19.39 7.95 3.64
CA ASP A 57 -19.07 6.53 3.50
C ASP A 57 -18.76 6.19 2.03
N LEU A 58 -18.43 4.93 1.79
CA LEU A 58 -18.17 4.35 0.47
C LEU A 58 -19.11 3.18 0.16
N GLU A 59 -20.31 3.15 0.76
CA GLU A 59 -21.25 2.04 0.58
C GLU A 59 -21.62 1.86 -0.90
N GLY A 60 -21.59 0.60 -1.34
CA GLY A 60 -21.88 0.24 -2.73
C GLY A 60 -20.83 0.71 -3.75
N LYS A 61 -19.71 1.29 -3.31
CA LYS A 61 -18.61 1.70 -4.19
C LYS A 61 -17.55 0.60 -4.32
N THR A 62 -16.74 0.71 -5.36
CA THR A 62 -15.51 -0.08 -5.50
C THR A 62 -14.32 0.85 -5.32
N PHE A 63 -13.40 0.50 -4.43
CA PHE A 63 -12.16 1.23 -4.15
C PHE A 63 -10.97 0.47 -4.75
N LEU A 64 -10.12 1.18 -5.48
CA LEU A 64 -8.89 0.64 -6.07
C LEU A 64 -7.68 1.27 -5.37
N ASP A 65 -6.89 0.44 -4.70
CA ASP A 65 -5.68 0.86 -3.97
C ASP A 65 -4.42 0.39 -4.70
N ILE A 66 -3.69 1.33 -5.31
CA ILE A 66 -2.49 1.06 -6.10
C ILE A 66 -1.27 1.48 -5.30
N GLY A 67 -0.30 0.58 -5.14
CA GLY A 67 0.82 0.81 -4.24
C GLY A 67 0.33 0.76 -2.79
N SER A 68 -0.51 -0.24 -2.50
CA SER A 68 -1.28 -0.30 -1.25
C SER A 68 -0.39 -0.34 0.00
N GLY A 69 0.91 -0.57 -0.16
CA GLY A 69 1.87 -0.55 0.94
C GLY A 69 1.35 -1.43 2.06
N SER A 70 1.22 -0.91 3.28
CA SER A 70 0.72 -1.65 4.44
C SER A 70 -0.76 -2.09 4.40
N GLY A 71 -1.52 -1.69 3.38
CA GLY A 71 -2.95 -1.99 3.26
C GLY A 71 -3.86 -1.18 4.19
N LEU A 72 -3.35 -0.14 4.86
CA LEU A 72 -4.14 0.69 5.79
C LEU A 72 -5.35 1.34 5.11
N PHE A 73 -5.14 1.97 3.96
CA PHE A 73 -6.23 2.64 3.23
C PHE A 73 -7.19 1.65 2.59
N SER A 74 -6.69 0.49 2.16
CA SER A 74 -7.55 -0.64 1.77
C SER A 74 -8.46 -1.10 2.92
N LEU A 75 -7.95 -1.18 4.15
CA LEU A 75 -8.76 -1.53 5.33
C LEU A 75 -9.77 -0.44 5.66
N ALA A 76 -9.35 0.83 5.67
CA ALA A 76 -10.22 1.97 5.92
C ALA A 76 -11.36 2.04 4.90
N ALA A 77 -11.06 1.88 3.60
CA ALA A 77 -12.08 1.87 2.55
C ALA A 77 -13.10 0.73 2.73
N ARG A 78 -12.65 -0.46 3.15
CA ARG A 78 -13.55 -1.57 3.48
C ARG A 78 -14.45 -1.26 4.67
N ARG A 79 -13.92 -0.65 5.74
CA ARG A 79 -14.71 -0.25 6.92
C ARG A 79 -15.73 0.84 6.58
N LEU A 80 -15.42 1.71 5.62
CA LEU A 80 -16.37 2.67 5.04
C LEU A 80 -17.41 2.03 4.09
N GLY A 81 -17.40 0.72 3.89
CA GLY A 81 -18.42 0.02 3.09
C GLY A 81 -18.06 -0.21 1.62
N ALA A 82 -16.85 0.13 1.19
CA ALA A 82 -16.41 -0.17 -0.17
C ALA A 82 -16.03 -1.63 -0.37
N ARG A 83 -16.30 -2.16 -1.56
CA ARG A 83 -15.57 -3.32 -2.06
C ARG A 83 -14.18 -2.88 -2.51
N THR A 84 -13.14 -3.51 -1.99
CA THR A 84 -11.76 -3.07 -2.25
C THR A 84 -10.99 -4.05 -3.12
N VAL A 85 -10.22 -3.53 -4.07
CA VAL A 85 -9.23 -4.24 -4.88
C VAL A 85 -7.90 -3.53 -4.69
N SER A 86 -6.84 -4.28 -4.35
CA SER A 86 -5.56 -3.69 -3.97
C SER A 86 -4.40 -4.46 -4.59
N PHE A 87 -3.32 -3.74 -4.93
CA PHE A 87 -2.05 -4.34 -5.29
C PHE A 87 -0.90 -3.40 -4.92
N ASP A 88 0.27 -4.00 -4.68
CA ASP A 88 1.54 -3.33 -4.39
C ASP A 88 2.65 -4.04 -5.17
#